data_AF-A0A8C1H213-F1
#
_entry.id   AF-A0A8C1H213-F1
#
_cell.length_a   1.000
_cell.length_b   1.000
_cell.length_c   1.000
_cell.angle_alpha   90.00
_cell.angle_beta   90.00
_cell.angle_gamma   90.00
#
_symmetry.space_group_name_H-M   'P 1'
#
loop_
_entity.id
_entity.type
_entity.pdbx_description
1 polymer ?
#
loop_
_entity_poly.entity_id
_entity_poly.type
_entity_poly.pdbx_seq_one_letter_code
_entity_poly.pdbx_strand_id
1 'polypeptide(L)'
;ESHAPIKKNPLSLKFSHLFQLQHILSQLGSLSEGWMLEENSFVSSTPKGKVTFTNVLAVLDPLDPRRLLLACHHDSKILPAGPKNPKQVFVGASDSAIPCAMILEMATAQNSALQSTANTSEWQKTDSLGGSRHLAELMARTPHPSGSSETTLLQAVDLLVLLDLLGDPEPLIFNHFNNTSESLSVSLPEKRLHKQGLLTSYPSEQSYFRKDFYGGFMQDDHITFLHRVVPVHHLIPTPFPVFWHTLDDTEERIHRPTVENLTRIILSTNLKSANTTA
;
A
#
# COMPACT_ATOMS: atom_id res chain seq x y z
N GLU A 1 -8.02 45.12 -19.22
CA GLU A 1 -6.96 44.13 -18.94
C GLU A 1 -7.61 42.81 -18.56
N SER A 2 -7.59 41.84 -19.48
CA SER A 2 -8.20 40.52 -19.29
C SER A 2 -7.25 39.62 -18.49
N HIS A 3 -7.64 39.26 -17.26
CA HIS A 3 -6.96 38.22 -16.49
C HIS A 3 -7.30 36.85 -17.06
N ALA A 4 -6.41 36.31 -17.91
CA ALA A 4 -6.46 34.91 -18.30
C ALA A 4 -6.08 34.02 -17.10
N PRO A 5 -6.77 32.90 -16.86
CA PRO A 5 -6.39 31.96 -15.81
C PRO A 5 -5.03 31.34 -16.16
N ILE A 6 -4.09 31.38 -15.21
CA ILE A 6 -2.80 30.71 -15.33
C ILE A 6 -3.05 29.20 -15.35
N LYS A 7 -3.18 28.63 -16.56
CA LYS A 7 -3.10 27.18 -16.76
C LYS A 7 -1.68 26.74 -16.39
N LYS A 8 -1.51 26.01 -15.28
CA LYS A 8 -0.22 25.40 -14.95
C LYS A 8 0.19 24.41 -16.04
N ASN A 9 1.48 24.38 -16.32
CA ASN A 9 2.10 23.60 -17.38
C ASN A 9 2.10 22.09 -17.02
N PRO A 10 1.48 21.19 -17.80
CA PRO A 10 1.39 19.74 -17.52
C PRO A 10 2.72 19.05 -17.27
N LEU A 11 3.82 19.67 -17.71
CA LEU A 11 5.19 19.20 -17.52
C LEU A 11 5.60 19.12 -16.04
N SER A 12 5.26 20.11 -15.21
CA SER A 12 5.72 20.17 -13.80
C SER A 12 5.17 19.04 -12.92
N LEU A 13 3.91 18.63 -13.13
CA LEU A 13 3.29 17.51 -12.41
C LEU A 13 3.83 16.17 -12.90
N LYS A 14 4.12 16.04 -14.21
CA LYS A 14 4.79 14.85 -14.75
C LYS A 14 6.17 14.66 -14.13
N PHE A 15 6.92 15.74 -13.93
CA PHE A 15 8.24 15.67 -13.28
C PHE A 15 8.15 15.17 -11.83
N SER A 16 7.18 15.64 -11.02
CA SER A 16 7.09 15.22 -9.61
C SER A 16 6.74 13.73 -9.45
N HIS A 17 5.83 13.18 -10.25
CA HIS A 17 5.52 11.74 -10.20
C HIS A 17 6.71 10.88 -10.64
N LEU A 18 7.48 11.32 -11.64
CA LEU A 18 8.70 10.61 -12.05
C LEU A 18 9.76 10.60 -10.95
N PHE A 19 9.95 11.70 -10.22
CA PHE A 19 10.86 11.74 -9.08
C PHE A 19 10.42 10.81 -7.94
N GLN A 20 9.12 10.78 -7.63
CA GLN A 20 8.57 9.88 -6.62
C GLN A 20 8.78 8.40 -7.02
N LEU A 21 8.44 8.04 -8.25
CA LEU A 21 8.64 6.69 -8.78
C LEU A 21 10.13 6.30 -8.71
N GLN A 22 11.02 7.18 -9.15
CA GLN A 22 12.45 6.94 -9.11
C GLN A 22 12.98 6.81 -7.67
N HIS A 23 12.43 7.55 -6.72
CA HIS A 23 12.76 7.39 -5.32
C HIS A 23 12.35 6.01 -4.78
N ILE A 24 11.12 5.58 -5.04
CA ILE A 24 10.62 4.25 -4.64
C ILE A 24 11.51 3.15 -5.23
N LEU A 25 11.79 3.21 -6.53
CA LEU A 25 12.65 2.25 -7.22
C LEU A 25 14.08 2.26 -6.66
N SER A 26 14.63 3.43 -6.36
CA SER A 26 15.97 3.55 -5.77
C SER A 26 16.04 2.96 -4.36
N GLN A 27 15.00 3.12 -3.53
CA GLN A 27 14.95 2.54 -2.19
C GLN A 27 14.85 1.01 -2.29
N LEU A 28 13.91 0.50 -3.08
CA LEU A 28 13.72 -0.94 -3.26
C LEU A 28 14.94 -1.61 -3.93
N GLY A 29 15.56 -0.96 -4.90
CA GLY A 29 16.76 -1.46 -5.57
C GLY A 29 18.02 -1.44 -4.70
N SER A 30 17.97 -0.80 -3.51
CA SER A 30 19.06 -0.84 -2.53
C SER A 30 18.94 -1.98 -1.53
N LEU A 31 17.84 -2.73 -1.55
CA LEU A 31 17.68 -3.96 -0.77
C LEU A 31 18.64 -5.05 -1.30
N SER A 32 19.09 -5.96 -0.43
CA SER A 32 20.14 -6.95 -0.75
C SER A 32 19.63 -8.12 -1.61
N GLU A 33 20.52 -9.04 -1.95
CA GLU A 33 20.23 -10.24 -2.76
C GLU A 33 19.00 -11.00 -2.21
N GLY A 34 18.03 -11.31 -3.09
CA GLY A 34 16.79 -12.01 -2.76
C GLY A 34 15.50 -11.27 -3.13
N TRP A 35 15.59 -9.96 -3.38
CA TRP A 35 14.48 -9.16 -3.90
C TRP A 35 14.53 -9.06 -5.42
N MET A 36 13.39 -9.31 -6.07
CA MET A 36 13.14 -8.97 -7.47
C MET A 36 12.35 -7.66 -7.53
N LEU A 37 12.80 -6.73 -8.36
CA LEU A 37 12.11 -5.47 -8.61
C LEU A 37 11.54 -5.46 -10.04
N GLU A 38 10.23 -5.26 -10.16
CA GLU A 38 9.53 -5.17 -11.44
C GLU A 38 8.74 -3.85 -11.53
N GLU A 39 8.86 -3.19 -12.68
CA GLU A 39 7.96 -2.12 -13.08
C GLU A 39 6.99 -2.63 -14.14
N ASN A 40 5.71 -2.52 -13.85
CA ASN A 40 4.61 -2.91 -14.72
C ASN A 40 3.93 -1.64 -15.25
N SER A 41 4.43 -1.14 -16.39
CA SER A 41 3.96 0.09 -17.03
C SER A 41 2.91 -0.19 -18.10
N PHE A 42 1.99 0.75 -18.36
CA PHE A 42 1.00 0.61 -19.43
C PHE A 42 0.29 1.94 -19.71
N VAL A 43 -0.39 2.05 -20.85
CA VAL A 43 -1.13 3.28 -21.23
C VAL A 43 -2.64 3.06 -21.18
N SER A 44 -3.36 3.89 -20.42
CA SER A 44 -4.83 3.88 -20.33
C SER A 44 -5.50 5.19 -20.67
N SER A 45 -6.69 5.09 -21.27
CA SER A 45 -7.61 6.21 -21.46
C SER A 45 -8.24 6.61 -20.11
N THR A 46 -8.26 7.91 -19.85
CA THR A 46 -8.92 8.54 -18.70
C THR A 46 -9.80 9.69 -19.19
N PRO A 47 -10.70 10.27 -18.36
CA PRO A 47 -11.42 11.49 -18.70
C PRO A 47 -10.50 12.68 -19.07
N LYS A 48 -9.22 12.64 -18.69
CA LYS A 48 -8.19 13.65 -19.00
C LYS A 48 -7.29 13.27 -20.19
N GLY A 49 -7.60 12.20 -20.91
CA GLY A 49 -6.81 11.69 -22.03
C GLY A 49 -6.02 10.42 -21.69
N LYS A 50 -5.12 10.01 -22.59
CA LYS A 50 -4.25 8.85 -22.39
C LYS A 50 -3.15 9.16 -21.38
N VAL A 51 -2.98 8.29 -20.39
CA VAL A 51 -1.99 8.40 -19.31
C VAL A 51 -1.22 7.10 -19.21
N THR A 52 0.10 7.17 -19.01
CA THR A 52 0.93 6.03 -18.64
C THR A 52 0.86 5.84 -17.14
N PHE A 53 0.52 4.63 -16.69
CA PHE A 53 0.55 4.20 -15.31
C PHE A 53 1.69 3.20 -15.14
N THR A 54 2.23 3.12 -13.93
CA THR A 54 3.32 2.19 -13.59
C THR A 54 3.06 1.61 -12.21
N ASN A 55 2.77 0.32 -12.12
CA ASN A 55 2.82 -0.39 -10.85
C ASN A 55 4.28 -0.74 -10.54
N VAL A 56 4.66 -0.69 -9.27
CA VAL A 56 5.99 -1.12 -8.79
C VAL A 56 5.81 -2.33 -7.89
N LEU A 57 6.52 -3.41 -8.20
CA LEU A 57 6.49 -4.65 -7.44
C LEU A 57 7.89 -4.96 -6.92
N ALA A 58 8.02 -5.12 -5.60
CA ALA A 58 9.19 -5.71 -4.98
C ALA A 58 8.80 -7.07 -4.40
N VAL A 59 9.44 -8.11 -4.89
CA VAL A 59 9.12 -9.50 -4.58
C VAL A 59 10.32 -10.15 -3.91
N LEU A 60 10.21 -10.38 -2.62
CA LEU A 60 11.14 -11.22 -1.89
C LEU A 60 10.90 -12.69 -2.25
N ASP A 61 11.98 -13.44 -2.48
CA ASP A 61 11.97 -14.86 -2.89
C ASP A 61 10.92 -15.15 -3.98
N PRO A 62 11.22 -14.79 -5.24
CA PRO A 62 10.29 -14.97 -6.35
C PRO A 62 9.83 -16.41 -6.55
N LEU A 63 10.57 -17.40 -6.02
CA LEU A 63 10.26 -18.83 -6.15
C LEU A 63 9.30 -19.34 -5.07
N ASP A 64 9.04 -18.58 -4.00
CA ASP A 64 8.11 -19.01 -2.95
C ASP A 64 6.71 -19.23 -3.55
N PRO A 65 6.11 -20.43 -3.40
CA PRO A 65 4.79 -20.74 -3.93
C PRO A 65 3.66 -19.91 -3.31
N ARG A 66 3.90 -19.22 -2.18
CA ARG A 66 2.91 -18.44 -1.46
C ARG A 66 3.39 -17.01 -1.25
N ARG A 67 2.44 -16.07 -1.23
CA ARG A 67 2.72 -14.64 -1.16
C ARG A 67 1.80 -13.95 -0.17
N LEU A 68 2.41 -13.12 0.67
CA LEU A 68 1.74 -12.05 1.36
C LEU A 68 1.96 -10.77 0.55
N LEU A 69 0.88 -10.07 0.19
CA LEU A 69 0.98 -8.80 -0.50
C LEU A 69 0.75 -7.65 0.48
N LEU A 70 1.74 -6.77 0.62
CA LEU A 70 1.56 -5.43 1.21
C LEU A 70 1.41 -4.44 0.06
N ALA A 71 0.36 -3.62 0.09
CA ALA A 71 0.06 -2.69 -0.99
C ALA A 71 -0.38 -1.31 -0.47
N CYS A 72 -0.15 -0.30 -1.30
CA CYS A 72 -0.71 1.05 -1.21
C CYS A 72 -0.66 1.67 -2.62
N HIS A 73 -1.38 2.76 -2.85
CA HIS A 73 -1.22 3.56 -4.06
C HIS A 73 -0.15 4.64 -3.84
N HIS A 74 0.58 5.01 -4.90
CA HIS A 74 1.63 6.03 -4.84
C HIS A 74 1.28 7.28 -5.67
N ASP A 75 0.27 7.23 -6.53
CA ASP A 75 -0.24 8.43 -7.18
C ASP A 75 -0.98 9.31 -6.17
N SER A 76 -1.04 10.61 -6.46
CA SER A 76 -1.75 11.59 -5.64
C SER A 76 -2.86 12.26 -6.44
N LYS A 77 -3.94 12.59 -5.75
CA LYS A 77 -5.12 13.18 -6.36
C LYS A 77 -4.82 14.59 -6.89
N ILE A 78 -5.21 14.85 -8.13
CA ILE A 78 -5.17 16.21 -8.68
C ILE A 78 -6.36 17.01 -8.17
N LEU A 79 -6.15 17.81 -7.12
CA LEU A 79 -7.13 18.79 -6.62
C LEU A 79 -6.97 20.16 -7.29
N PRO A 80 -8.07 20.93 -7.42
CA PRO A 80 -7.99 22.33 -7.84
C PRO A 80 -7.19 23.16 -6.83
N ALA A 81 -6.53 24.21 -7.31
CA ALA A 81 -5.79 25.11 -6.43
C ALA A 81 -6.73 25.84 -5.47
N GLY A 82 -6.28 26.02 -4.22
CA GLY A 82 -7.07 26.67 -3.18
C GLY A 82 -7.25 28.17 -3.45
N PRO A 83 -8.38 28.78 -3.03
CA PRO A 83 -8.65 30.20 -3.25
C PRO A 83 -7.65 31.11 -2.52
N LYS A 84 -7.08 30.65 -1.40
CA LYS A 84 -6.12 31.40 -0.57
C LYS A 84 -4.69 31.32 -1.08
N ASN A 85 -4.31 30.20 -1.72
CA ASN A 85 -2.96 29.98 -2.21
C ASN A 85 -2.98 29.21 -3.53
N PRO A 86 -2.97 29.91 -4.69
CA PRO A 86 -2.97 29.28 -6.01
C PRO A 86 -1.74 28.39 -6.29
N LYS A 87 -0.67 28.54 -5.49
CA LYS A 87 0.55 27.74 -5.61
C LYS A 87 0.48 26.43 -4.83
N GLN A 88 -0.33 26.35 -3.77
CA GLN A 88 -0.51 25.13 -2.98
C GLN A 88 -1.02 23.99 -3.87
N VAL A 89 -0.44 22.82 -3.66
CA VAL A 89 -0.80 21.58 -4.36
C VAL A 89 -1.18 20.54 -3.32
N PHE A 90 -2.09 19.65 -3.70
CA PHE A 90 -2.37 18.47 -2.89
C PHE A 90 -1.15 17.56 -2.92
N VAL A 91 -0.66 17.17 -1.74
CA VAL A 91 0.46 16.22 -1.62
C VAL A 91 -0.05 14.83 -1.27
N GLY A 92 -1.14 14.71 -0.50
CA GLY A 92 -1.68 13.41 -0.10
C GLY A 92 -0.74 12.72 0.88
N ALA A 93 -0.40 13.39 1.99
CA ALA A 93 0.55 12.84 2.94
C ALA A 93 0.02 11.52 3.54
N SER A 94 -1.23 11.48 3.98
CA SER A 94 -1.90 10.24 4.41
C SER A 94 -2.39 9.37 3.25
N ASP A 95 -2.56 9.95 2.06
CA ASP A 95 -3.29 9.44 0.88
C ASP A 95 -2.39 9.43 -0.38
N SER A 96 -1.39 8.55 -0.51
CA SER A 96 -0.94 7.49 0.40
C SER A 96 0.59 7.53 0.58
N ALA A 97 1.16 8.73 0.74
CA ALA A 97 2.62 8.87 0.89
C ALA A 97 3.16 8.19 2.16
N ILE A 98 2.45 8.27 3.28
CA ILE A 98 2.80 7.58 4.52
C ILE A 98 2.67 6.06 4.37
N PRO A 99 1.57 5.48 3.85
CA PRO A 99 1.51 4.07 3.48
C PRO A 99 2.68 3.59 2.60
N CYS A 100 3.07 4.36 1.57
CA CYS A 100 4.26 4.06 0.75
C CYS A 100 5.53 3.98 1.60
N ALA A 101 5.78 4.99 2.44
CA ALA A 101 6.95 5.03 3.30
C ALA A 101 6.96 3.88 4.32
N MET A 102 5.80 3.52 4.88
CA MET A 102 5.67 2.38 5.79
C MET A 102 6.06 1.07 5.11
N ILE A 103 5.60 0.82 3.88
CA ILE A 103 5.97 -0.40 3.14
C ILE A 103 7.47 -0.45 2.85
N LEU A 104 8.09 0.66 2.46
CA LEU A 104 9.54 0.74 2.23
C LEU A 104 10.34 0.46 3.51
N GLU A 105 9.91 1.02 4.65
CA GLU A 105 10.52 0.76 5.95
C GLU A 105 10.40 -0.73 6.33
N MET A 106 9.22 -1.31 6.11
CA MET A 106 9.00 -2.72 6.40
C MET A 106 9.84 -3.66 5.52
N ALA A 107 9.96 -3.35 4.22
CA ALA A 107 10.83 -4.10 3.31
C ALA A 107 12.30 -4.00 3.75
N THR A 108 12.75 -2.81 4.17
CA THR A 108 14.11 -2.59 4.69
C THR A 108 14.36 -3.38 5.97
N ALA A 109 13.43 -3.36 6.92
CA ALA A 109 13.53 -4.11 8.18
C ALA A 109 13.57 -5.63 7.94
N GLN A 110 12.75 -6.16 7.03
CA GLN A 110 12.79 -7.57 6.66
C GLN A 110 14.09 -7.94 5.94
N ASN A 111 14.57 -7.08 5.05
CA ASN A 111 15.84 -7.31 4.36
C ASN A 111 17.00 -7.50 5.34
N SER A 112 17.10 -6.68 6.39
CA SER A 112 18.12 -6.85 7.44
C SER A 112 17.99 -8.17 8.21
N ALA A 113 16.78 -8.72 8.35
CA ALA A 113 16.56 -10.01 9.00
C ALA A 113 16.91 -11.22 8.11
N LEU A 114 16.90 -11.04 6.79
CA LEU A 114 16.98 -12.12 5.78
C LEU A 114 18.35 -12.33 5.15
N GLN A 115 19.39 -11.57 5.52
CA GLN A 115 20.77 -11.66 4.99
C GLN A 115 21.50 -13.02 5.26
N SER A 116 20.79 -14.12 5.42
CA SER A 116 21.32 -15.47 5.62
C SER A 116 20.99 -16.50 4.52
N THR A 117 20.10 -16.22 3.56
CA THR A 117 19.74 -17.18 2.49
C THR A 117 19.17 -16.48 1.26
N ALA A 118 19.85 -16.49 0.11
CA ALA A 118 19.23 -16.07 -1.15
C ALA A 118 19.77 -16.81 -2.38
N ASN A 119 18.86 -17.28 -3.23
CA ASN A 119 19.06 -17.69 -4.63
C ASN A 119 18.09 -16.87 -5.50
N THR A 120 18.50 -16.53 -6.73
CA THR A 120 17.78 -15.59 -7.61
C THR A 120 17.11 -16.28 -8.80
N SER A 121 16.05 -15.66 -9.34
CA SER A 121 15.48 -15.97 -10.67
C SER A 121 14.87 -14.71 -11.30
N GLU A 122 14.78 -14.69 -12.64
CA GLU A 122 14.41 -13.53 -13.48
C GLU A 122 13.11 -13.82 -14.25
N TRP A 123 12.17 -12.87 -14.31
CA TRP A 123 10.86 -12.98 -14.99
C TRP A 123 10.58 -11.77 -15.90
N GLN A 124 9.81 -11.97 -16.97
CA GLN A 124 9.53 -10.97 -18.02
C GLN A 124 8.20 -10.21 -17.87
N LYS A 125 8.22 -8.92 -18.23
CA LYS A 125 7.14 -7.91 -18.13
C LYS A 125 5.98 -8.11 -19.12
N THR A 126 4.78 -7.67 -18.73
CA THR A 126 3.59 -7.47 -19.62
C THR A 126 2.71 -6.28 -19.17
N ASP A 127 1.88 -5.70 -20.07
CA ASP A 127 1.16 -4.38 -19.97
C ASP A 127 -0.39 -4.49 -20.00
N SER A 128 -1.14 -3.59 -19.30
CA SER A 128 -2.57 -3.11 -19.46
C SER A 128 -3.18 -2.43 -18.18
N LEU A 129 -4.48 -2.12 -17.99
CA LEU A 129 -4.97 -0.81 -17.46
C LEU A 129 -5.42 -0.65 -15.96
N GLY A 130 -5.23 0.52 -15.32
CA GLY A 130 -5.82 0.93 -14.02
C GLY A 130 -5.24 0.26 -12.77
N GLY A 131 -4.00 0.61 -12.42
CA GLY A 131 -3.20 0.10 -11.29
C GLY A 131 -3.51 -1.33 -10.87
N SER A 132 -4.30 -1.44 -9.80
CA SER A 132 -4.80 -2.67 -9.18
C SER A 132 -5.65 -3.57 -10.09
N ARG A 133 -6.46 -3.01 -11.01
CA ARG A 133 -7.22 -3.82 -12.00
C ARG A 133 -6.29 -4.56 -12.92
N HIS A 134 -5.31 -3.84 -13.48
CA HIS A 134 -4.33 -4.45 -14.35
C HIS A 134 -3.53 -5.53 -13.64
N LEU A 135 -3.01 -5.18 -12.46
CA LEU A 135 -2.15 -6.09 -11.73
C LEU A 135 -2.92 -7.37 -11.36
N ALA A 136 -4.15 -7.26 -10.89
CA ALA A 136 -4.99 -8.43 -10.60
C ALA A 136 -5.28 -9.29 -11.86
N GLU A 137 -5.46 -8.68 -13.03
CA GLU A 137 -5.62 -9.41 -14.30
C GLU A 137 -4.34 -10.10 -14.76
N LEU A 138 -3.21 -9.42 -14.62
CA LEU A 138 -1.89 -9.96 -14.92
C LEU A 138 -1.61 -11.17 -14.03
N MET A 139 -1.71 -11.00 -12.71
CA MET A 139 -1.49 -12.06 -11.74
C MET A 139 -2.42 -13.27 -11.95
N ALA A 140 -3.67 -13.04 -12.40
CA ALA A 140 -4.62 -14.12 -12.71
C ALA A 140 -4.24 -14.94 -13.96
N ARG A 141 -3.34 -14.44 -14.81
CA ARG A 141 -2.93 -15.08 -16.07
C ARG A 141 -1.50 -15.59 -16.04
N THR A 142 -0.68 -15.12 -15.11
CA THR A 142 0.72 -15.55 -14.97
C THR A 142 0.79 -16.84 -14.15
N PRO A 143 1.29 -17.96 -14.73
CA PRO A 143 1.52 -19.19 -14.00
C PRO A 143 2.44 -19.01 -12.79
N HIS A 144 2.10 -19.63 -11.66
CA HIS A 144 2.95 -19.68 -10.47
C HIS A 144 2.72 -20.97 -9.65
N PRO A 145 3.75 -21.77 -9.34
CA PRO A 145 5.14 -21.62 -9.76
C PRO A 145 5.32 -21.63 -11.27
N SER A 146 6.47 -21.14 -11.72
CA SER A 146 6.88 -21.09 -13.12
C SER A 146 6.57 -22.37 -13.91
N GLY A 147 5.76 -22.27 -14.96
CA GLY A 147 5.37 -23.43 -15.78
C GLY A 147 4.19 -24.24 -15.25
N SER A 148 3.55 -23.83 -14.15
CA SER A 148 2.31 -24.44 -13.66
C SER A 148 1.17 -24.31 -14.69
N SER A 149 0.38 -25.37 -14.87
CA SER A 149 -0.89 -25.32 -15.62
C SER A 149 -2.10 -25.08 -14.72
N GLU A 150 -1.95 -25.27 -13.40
CA GLU A 150 -3.05 -25.33 -12.44
C GLU A 150 -3.17 -24.07 -11.57
N THR A 151 -2.06 -23.37 -11.38
CA THR A 151 -1.94 -22.29 -10.40
C THR A 151 -1.30 -21.05 -11.00
N THR A 152 -1.72 -19.88 -10.51
CA THR A 152 -1.34 -18.55 -10.99
C THR A 152 -0.77 -17.71 -9.86
N LEU A 153 -0.10 -16.60 -10.19
CA LEU A 153 0.39 -15.64 -9.20
C LEU A 153 -0.73 -15.15 -8.28
N LEU A 154 -1.96 -15.02 -8.79
CA LEU A 154 -3.09 -14.59 -7.97
C LEU A 154 -3.48 -15.65 -6.92
N GLN A 155 -3.49 -16.94 -7.30
CA GLN A 155 -3.77 -18.03 -6.36
C GLN A 155 -2.65 -18.24 -5.33
N ALA A 156 -1.44 -17.75 -5.61
CA ALA A 156 -0.35 -17.72 -4.65
C ALA A 156 -0.56 -16.70 -3.53
N VAL A 157 -1.46 -15.72 -3.70
CA VAL A 157 -1.70 -14.66 -2.72
C VAL A 157 -2.57 -15.20 -1.58
N ASP A 158 -1.95 -15.37 -0.41
CA ASP A 158 -2.65 -15.79 0.80
C ASP A 158 -3.50 -14.66 1.39
N LEU A 159 -2.99 -13.44 1.26
CA LEU A 159 -3.58 -12.25 1.87
C LEU A 159 -3.03 -11.00 1.18
N LEU A 160 -3.93 -10.08 0.84
CA LEU A 160 -3.62 -8.71 0.49
C LEU A 160 -3.86 -7.80 1.70
N VAL A 161 -2.81 -7.18 2.22
CA VAL A 161 -2.90 -6.10 3.22
C VAL A 161 -2.75 -4.77 2.49
N LEU A 162 -3.85 -4.04 2.36
CA LEU A 162 -3.89 -2.74 1.71
C LEU A 162 -3.84 -1.63 2.76
N LEU A 163 -2.83 -0.77 2.70
CA LEU A 163 -2.67 0.39 3.58
C LEU A 163 -3.16 1.64 2.84
N ASP A 164 -4.07 2.38 3.47
CA ASP A 164 -4.59 3.64 2.92
C ASP A 164 -5.02 4.60 4.05
N LEU A 165 -4.89 5.90 3.80
CA LEU A 165 -5.28 7.01 4.70
C LEU A 165 -4.64 6.98 6.10
N LEU A 166 -3.41 6.46 6.22
CA LEU A 166 -2.71 6.35 7.50
C LEU A 166 -1.87 7.60 7.78
N GLY A 167 -1.98 8.14 9.00
CA GLY A 167 -1.16 9.29 9.43
C GLY A 167 -1.78 10.18 10.50
N ASP A 168 -3.11 10.15 10.65
CA ASP A 168 -3.85 10.88 11.70
C ASP A 168 -3.52 10.32 13.11
N PRO A 169 -3.62 11.10 14.21
CA PRO A 169 -3.54 10.53 15.55
C PRO A 169 -4.71 9.60 15.84
N GLU A 170 -4.44 8.52 16.58
CA GLU A 170 -5.46 7.59 17.09
C GLU A 170 -6.47 7.06 16.03
N PRO A 171 -6.00 6.52 14.89
CA PRO A 171 -6.88 6.01 13.84
C PRO A 171 -7.65 4.80 14.35
N LEU A 172 -8.95 4.76 14.09
CA LEU A 172 -9.78 3.58 14.35
C LEU A 172 -9.82 2.70 13.11
N ILE A 173 -9.16 1.55 13.17
CA ILE A 173 -9.09 0.58 12.06
C ILE A 173 -9.98 -0.61 12.40
N PHE A 174 -10.96 -0.87 11.54
CA PHE A 174 -11.92 -1.95 11.71
C PHE A 174 -11.66 -3.10 10.74
N ASN A 175 -12.25 -4.26 11.04
CA ASN A 175 -12.34 -5.28 10.02
C ASN A 175 -13.48 -4.96 9.04
N HIS A 176 -13.17 -4.96 7.75
CA HIS A 176 -14.12 -4.70 6.66
C HIS A 176 -14.60 -5.97 5.95
N PHE A 177 -14.05 -7.15 6.28
CA PHE A 177 -14.40 -8.41 5.62
C PHE A 177 -14.54 -9.57 6.60
N ASN A 178 -15.68 -10.28 6.54
CA ASN A 178 -15.91 -11.45 7.40
C ASN A 178 -14.90 -12.58 7.15
N ASN A 179 -14.41 -12.75 5.91
CA ASN A 179 -13.51 -13.82 5.50
C ASN A 179 -12.05 -13.64 5.97
N THR A 180 -11.66 -12.47 6.48
CA THR A 180 -10.32 -12.23 7.04
C THR A 180 -10.31 -12.00 8.55
N SER A 181 -11.46 -12.15 9.21
CA SER A 181 -11.65 -11.92 10.64
C SER A 181 -10.74 -12.76 11.55
N GLU A 182 -10.39 -13.99 11.14
CA GLU A 182 -9.48 -14.86 11.90
C GLU A 182 -8.00 -14.71 11.47
N SER A 183 -7.74 -14.33 10.21
CA SER A 183 -6.38 -14.32 9.61
C SER A 183 -5.48 -13.19 10.12
N LEU A 184 -6.04 -12.11 10.66
CA LEU A 184 -5.26 -10.94 11.10
C LEU A 184 -5.63 -10.52 12.50
N SER A 185 -4.99 -11.17 13.46
CA SER A 185 -5.00 -10.69 14.83
C SER A 185 -3.96 -9.59 15.05
N VAL A 186 -3.96 -8.53 14.22
CA VAL A 186 -3.10 -7.33 14.38
C VAL A 186 -3.28 -6.66 15.75
N SER A 187 -4.44 -6.88 16.38
CA SER A 187 -4.71 -6.53 17.78
C SER A 187 -3.80 -7.24 18.80
N LEU A 188 -3.28 -8.44 18.51
CA LEU A 188 -2.43 -9.17 19.45
C LEU A 188 -1.02 -8.55 19.52
N PRO A 189 -0.33 -8.29 18.38
CA PRO A 189 0.89 -7.49 18.39
C PRO A 189 0.71 -6.12 19.02
N GLU A 190 -0.39 -5.40 18.75
CA GLU A 190 -0.71 -4.11 19.39
C GLU A 190 -0.69 -4.22 20.93
N LYS A 191 -1.52 -5.12 21.50
CA LYS A 191 -1.57 -5.34 22.96
C LYS A 191 -0.22 -5.76 23.54
N ARG A 192 0.50 -6.64 22.83
CA ARG A 192 1.80 -7.14 23.27
C ARG A 192 2.84 -6.01 23.31
N LEU A 193 2.94 -5.22 22.25
CA LEU A 193 3.88 -4.10 22.17
C LEU A 193 3.54 -3.00 23.19
N HIS A 194 2.25 -2.73 23.43
CA HIS A 194 1.82 -1.84 24.50
C HIS A 194 2.32 -2.32 25.88
N LYS A 195 2.08 -3.61 26.23
CA LYS A 195 2.54 -4.19 27.51
C LYS A 195 4.06 -4.12 27.70
N GLN A 196 4.80 -4.16 26.60
CA GLN A 196 6.26 -4.05 26.62
C GLN A 196 6.76 -2.61 26.67
N GLY A 197 5.88 -1.61 26.64
CA GLY A 197 6.25 -0.19 26.62
C GLY A 197 6.91 0.24 25.31
N LEU A 198 6.64 -0.47 24.21
CA LEU A 198 7.27 -0.22 22.89
C LEU A 198 6.43 0.67 21.97
N LEU A 199 5.29 1.18 22.44
CA LEU A 199 4.43 2.11 21.71
C LEU A 199 4.54 3.52 22.31
N THR A 200 4.73 4.53 21.46
CA THR A 200 4.93 5.93 21.84
C THR A 200 3.60 6.69 21.80
N SER A 201 3.34 7.57 22.76
CA SER A 201 2.11 8.39 22.82
C SER A 201 0.82 7.54 22.72
N TYR A 202 0.80 6.41 23.43
CA TYR A 202 -0.21 5.38 23.26
C TYR A 202 -0.74 4.91 24.64
N PRO A 203 -1.78 5.58 25.18
CA PRO A 203 -2.17 5.46 26.59
C PRO A 203 -3.02 4.23 26.93
N SER A 204 -3.61 3.56 25.94
CA SER A 204 -4.50 2.40 26.13
C SER A 204 -3.89 1.15 25.51
N GLU A 205 -4.26 -0.03 26.02
CA GLU A 205 -3.77 -1.33 25.52
C GLU A 205 -4.16 -1.59 24.05
N GLN A 206 -5.26 -1.00 23.61
CA GLN A 206 -5.84 -1.20 22.29
C GLN A 206 -6.64 0.05 21.87
N SER A 207 -5.98 0.97 21.16
CA SER A 207 -6.57 2.18 20.61
C SER A 207 -6.82 2.10 19.10
N TYR A 208 -5.98 1.42 18.31
CA TYR A 208 -6.07 1.50 16.85
C TYR A 208 -6.96 0.43 16.25
N PHE A 209 -6.67 -0.85 16.50
CA PHE A 209 -7.39 -1.94 15.86
C PHE A 209 -8.59 -2.36 16.69
N ARG A 210 -9.81 -2.22 16.16
CA ARG A 210 -11.05 -2.50 16.89
C ARG A 210 -11.79 -3.67 16.25
N LYS A 211 -12.14 -4.67 17.07
CA LYS A 211 -12.85 -5.89 16.64
C LYS A 211 -14.37 -5.78 16.76
N ASP A 212 -14.85 -4.82 17.55
CA ASP A 212 -16.25 -4.75 17.95
C ASP A 212 -17.14 -4.06 16.90
N PHE A 213 -16.55 -3.55 15.82
CA PHE A 213 -17.24 -2.80 14.79
C PHE A 213 -16.84 -3.28 13.40
N TYR A 214 -17.83 -3.36 12.51
CA TYR A 214 -17.64 -3.65 11.10
C TYR A 214 -17.66 -2.32 10.33
N GLY A 215 -16.56 -2.00 9.64
CA GLY A 215 -16.36 -0.68 9.01
C GLY A 215 -17.21 -0.41 7.77
N GLY A 216 -18.11 -1.32 7.40
CA GLY A 216 -18.93 -1.20 6.18
C GLY A 216 -18.11 -1.40 4.90
N PHE A 217 -18.80 -1.37 3.76
CA PHE A 217 -18.19 -1.55 2.45
C PHE A 217 -17.50 -0.27 1.97
N MET A 218 -16.27 -0.39 1.48
CA MET A 218 -15.46 0.71 1.00
C MET A 218 -14.81 0.32 -0.34
N GLN A 219 -14.81 1.23 -1.32
CA GLN A 219 -14.18 0.98 -2.61
C GLN A 219 -12.76 1.52 -2.61
N ASP A 220 -11.81 0.64 -2.90
CA ASP A 220 -10.39 0.96 -3.01
C ASP A 220 -9.68 -0.12 -3.86
N ASP A 221 -8.35 -0.08 -3.98
CA ASP A 221 -7.53 -0.95 -4.84
C ASP A 221 -7.70 -2.44 -4.58
N HIS A 222 -8.18 -2.83 -3.40
CA HIS A 222 -8.42 -4.22 -3.05
C HIS A 222 -9.61 -4.84 -3.80
N ILE A 223 -10.56 -4.04 -4.32
CA ILE A 223 -11.83 -4.54 -4.88
C ILE A 223 -11.59 -5.55 -6.02
N THR A 224 -10.55 -5.33 -6.82
CA THR A 224 -10.23 -6.16 -7.98
C THR A 224 -9.68 -7.53 -7.58
N PHE A 225 -8.94 -7.58 -6.47
CA PHE A 225 -8.41 -8.78 -5.84
C PHE A 225 -9.53 -9.52 -5.09
N LEU A 226 -10.36 -8.78 -4.35
CA LEU A 226 -11.50 -9.31 -3.62
C LEU A 226 -12.51 -10.01 -4.55
N HIS A 227 -12.84 -9.41 -5.69
CA HIS A 227 -13.70 -10.02 -6.71
C HIS A 227 -13.11 -11.30 -7.32
N ARG A 228 -11.80 -11.53 -7.17
CA ARG A 228 -11.11 -12.74 -7.59
C ARG A 228 -10.75 -13.65 -6.41
N VAL A 229 -11.47 -13.50 -5.28
CA VAL A 229 -11.41 -14.38 -4.11
C VAL A 229 -10.08 -14.31 -3.34
N VAL A 230 -9.29 -13.26 -3.54
CA VAL A 230 -8.11 -12.99 -2.69
C VAL A 230 -8.59 -12.48 -1.34
N PRO A 231 -8.15 -13.05 -0.21
CA PRO A 231 -8.43 -12.51 1.12
C PRO A 231 -7.83 -11.11 1.27
N VAL A 232 -8.59 -10.17 1.84
CA VAL A 232 -8.18 -8.77 1.99
C VAL A 232 -8.22 -8.32 3.44
N HIS A 233 -7.19 -7.60 3.86
CA HIS A 233 -7.20 -6.79 5.06
C HIS A 233 -6.94 -5.34 4.70
N HIS A 234 -7.97 -4.54 4.85
CA HIS A 234 -7.92 -3.12 4.49
C HIS A 234 -7.59 -2.32 5.75
N LEU A 235 -6.34 -1.90 5.84
CA LEU A 235 -5.81 -1.04 6.88
C LEU A 235 -6.12 0.42 6.54
N ILE A 236 -7.38 0.78 6.75
CA ILE A 236 -7.92 2.12 6.52
C ILE A 236 -8.68 2.59 7.77
N PRO A 237 -8.47 3.83 8.26
CA PRO A 237 -9.22 4.35 9.38
C PRO A 237 -10.69 4.59 9.00
N THR A 238 -11.60 4.44 9.96
CA THR A 238 -12.99 4.89 9.87
C THR A 238 -13.38 5.54 11.21
N PRO A 239 -13.73 6.84 11.24
CA PRO A 239 -13.84 7.76 10.11
C PRO A 239 -12.49 8.07 9.45
N PHE A 240 -12.53 8.59 8.21
CA PHE A 240 -11.33 9.07 7.51
C PHE A 240 -10.72 10.28 8.22
N PRO A 241 -9.41 10.54 8.01
CA PRO A 241 -8.77 11.74 8.52
C PRO A 241 -9.55 12.98 8.10
N VAL A 242 -9.71 13.93 9.02
CA VAL A 242 -10.52 15.15 8.78
C VAL A 242 -9.99 16.02 7.64
N PHE A 243 -8.73 15.82 7.24
CA PHE A 243 -8.06 16.52 6.15
C PHE A 243 -8.06 15.72 4.82
N TRP A 244 -8.66 14.53 4.77
CA TRP A 244 -8.74 13.72 3.55
C TRP A 244 -9.33 14.50 2.37
N HIS A 245 -8.70 14.37 1.19
CA HIS A 245 -9.07 15.12 -0.01
C HIS A 245 -9.11 16.66 0.16
N THR A 246 -8.36 17.21 1.10
CA THR A 246 -8.16 18.65 1.24
C THR A 246 -6.69 19.01 1.03
N LEU A 247 -6.40 20.27 0.72
CA LEU A 247 -5.01 20.75 0.60
C LEU A 247 -4.25 20.76 1.94
N ASP A 248 -4.94 20.44 3.04
CA ASP A 248 -4.35 20.33 4.37
C ASP A 248 -3.77 18.93 4.62
N ASP A 249 -3.96 17.93 3.75
CA ASP A 249 -3.29 16.62 3.87
C ASP A 249 -1.80 16.74 3.53
N THR A 250 -1.04 17.28 4.49
CA THR A 250 0.38 17.62 4.39
C THR A 250 1.21 16.92 5.47
N GLU A 251 2.54 16.96 5.34
CA GLU A 251 3.46 16.37 6.33
C GLU A 251 3.21 16.90 7.75
N GLU A 252 2.85 18.17 7.89
CA GLU A 252 2.61 18.81 9.19
C GLU A 252 1.37 18.25 9.92
N ARG A 253 0.44 17.63 9.20
CA ARG A 253 -0.71 16.93 9.81
C ARG A 253 -0.37 15.54 10.31
N ILE A 254 0.75 14.96 9.87
CA ILE A 254 1.10 13.58 10.19
C ILE A 254 1.54 13.44 11.65
N HIS A 255 0.83 12.58 12.39
CA HIS A 255 1.20 12.22 13.74
C HIS A 255 2.24 11.09 13.72
N ARG A 256 3.52 11.48 13.70
CA ARG A 256 4.66 10.54 13.63
C ARG A 256 4.61 9.37 14.63
N PRO A 257 4.26 9.56 15.92
CA PRO A 257 4.15 8.44 16.86
C PRO A 257 3.14 7.38 16.42
N THR A 258 2.01 7.77 15.83
CA THR A 258 1.04 6.82 15.28
C THR A 258 1.67 6.02 14.15
N VAL A 259 2.33 6.68 13.20
CA VAL A 259 2.96 6.03 12.05
C VAL A 259 3.99 5.00 12.51
N GLU A 260 4.88 5.37 13.44
CA GLU A 260 5.86 4.45 14.01
C GLU A 260 5.21 3.25 14.72
N ASN A 261 4.17 3.50 15.53
CA ASN A 261 3.46 2.44 16.24
C ASN A 261 2.80 1.47 15.26
N LEU A 262 2.09 1.98 14.24
CA LEU A 262 1.45 1.15 13.21
C LEU A 262 2.48 0.31 12.47
N THR A 263 3.60 0.88 12.04
CA THR A 263 4.68 0.13 11.37
C THR A 263 5.21 -0.99 12.27
N ARG A 264 5.46 -0.72 13.57
CA ARG A 264 5.91 -1.75 14.53
C ARG A 264 4.87 -2.85 14.70
N ILE A 265 3.59 -2.50 14.80
CA ILE A 265 2.49 -3.45 14.97
C ILE A 265 2.37 -4.36 13.74
N ILE A 266 2.37 -3.78 12.54
CA ILE A 266 2.26 -4.52 11.28
C ILE A 266 3.45 -5.46 11.11
N LEU A 267 4.69 -4.98 11.31
CA LEU A 267 5.91 -5.82 11.29
C LEU A 267 5.87 -6.95 12.32
N SER A 268 5.31 -6.69 13.49
CA SER A 268 5.21 -7.66 14.57
C SER A 268 4.05 -8.65 14.39
N THR A 269 3.24 -8.45 13.34
CA THR A 269 2.16 -9.36 13.01
C THR A 269 2.73 -10.57 12.32
N ASN A 270 2.55 -11.74 12.92
CA ASN A 270 2.72 -13.01 12.23
C ASN A 270 1.60 -13.12 11.19
N LEU A 271 1.82 -12.52 10.03
CA LEU A 271 0.99 -12.65 8.84
C LEU A 271 1.19 -14.07 8.30
N LYS A 272 0.73 -15.05 9.05
CA LYS A 272 0.69 -16.43 8.60
C LYS A 272 -0.59 -16.62 7.80
N SER A 273 -0.41 -17.13 6.59
CA SER A 273 -1.39 -17.85 5.81
C SER A 273 -2.56 -18.42 6.64
N ALA A 274 -3.79 -18.02 6.31
CA ALA A 274 -5.01 -18.62 6.86
C ALA A 274 -5.29 -20.06 6.37
N ASN A 275 -4.43 -20.65 5.55
CA ASN A 275 -4.62 -21.99 4.97
C ASN A 275 -3.47 -22.92 5.37
N THR A 276 -3.37 -23.24 6.67
CA THR A 276 -2.58 -24.37 7.17
C THR A 276 -3.44 -25.53 7.72
N THR A 277 -4.70 -25.63 7.32
CA THR A 277 -5.53 -26.80 7.59
C THR A 277 -5.96 -27.49 6.29
N ALA A 278 -5.10 -28.40 5.82
CA ALA A 278 -5.45 -29.67 5.20
C ALA A 278 -4.22 -30.59 5.26
#